data_AF-A0A536WB90-F1
#
_entry.id   AF-A0A536WB90-F1
#
_cell.length_a   1.000
_cell.length_b   1.000
_cell.length_c   1.000
_cell.angle_alpha   90.00
_cell.angle_beta   90.00
_cell.angle_gamma   90.00
#
_symmetry.space_group_name_H-M   'P 1'
#
loop_
_entity.id
_entity.type
_entity.pdbx_description
1 polymer ?
#
loop_
_entity_poly.entity_id
_entity_poly.type
_entity_poly.pdbx_seq_one_letter_code
_entity_poly.pdbx_strand_id
1 'polypeptide(L)' 'MSWEAGAWLMLGGSTALLFLGLPVAFSFLVINLLGAWLFLGGEAGLVQFARNSVGSVASFSLTPIPLFILMG' A
#
# COMPACT_ATOMS: atom_id res chain seq x y z
N MET A 1 -14.59 11.07 2.45
CA MET A 1 -13.38 11.79 1.99
C MET A 1 -13.64 12.29 0.56
N SER A 2 -13.06 13.42 0.15
CA SER A 2 -13.10 13.82 -1.27
C SER A 2 -12.05 13.02 -2.07
N TRP A 3 -12.17 12.98 -3.40
CA TRP A 3 -11.25 12.18 -4.24
C TRP A 3 -9.86 12.81 -4.31
N GLU A 4 -9.77 14.15 -4.24
CA GLU A 4 -8.52 14.91 -4.17
C GLU A 4 -7.77 14.57 -2.88
N ALA A 5 -8.45 14.59 -1.73
CA ALA A 5 -7.87 14.21 -0.45
C ALA A 5 -7.43 12.74 -0.44
N GLY A 6 -8.16 11.86 -1.14
CA GLY A 6 -7.74 10.48 -1.36
C GLY A 6 -6.47 10.36 -2.20
N ALA A 7 -6.36 11.12 -3.30
CA ALA A 7 -5.17 11.16 -4.13
C ALA A 7 -3.95 11.71 -3.36
N TRP A 8 -4.12 12.78 -2.59
CA TRP A 8 -3.07 13.32 -1.72
C TRP A 8 -2.60 12.32 -0.64
N LEU A 9 -3.52 11.56 -0.03
CA LEU A 9 -3.17 10.51 0.93
C LEU A 9 -2.40 9.35 0.27
N MET A 10 -2.85 8.91 -0.92
CA MET A 10 -2.27 7.75 -1.61
C MET A 10 -0.93 8.07 -2.30
N LEU A 11 -0.90 9.05 -3.19
CA LEU A 11 0.31 9.45 -3.91
C LEU A 11 1.22 10.30 -3.02
N GLY A 12 0.70 11.39 -2.44
CA GLY A 12 1.50 12.26 -1.58
C GLY A 12 2.07 11.54 -0.36
N GLY A 13 1.27 10.69 0.29
CA GLY A 13 1.71 9.88 1.43
C GLY A 13 2.80 8.86 1.07
N SER A 14 2.65 8.11 -0.03
CA SER A 14 3.66 7.13 -0.45
C SER A 14 4.95 7.82 -0.91
N THR A 15 4.85 8.93 -1.66
CA THR A 15 5.99 9.78 -2.03
C THR A 15 6.70 10.36 -0.80
N ALA A 16 5.98 10.81 0.22
CA ALA A 16 6.59 11.31 1.46
C ALA A 16 7.38 10.22 2.22
N LEU A 17 6.85 9.00 2.31
CA LEU A 17 7.56 7.87 2.93
C LEU A 17 8.81 7.46 2.12
N LEU A 18 8.75 7.52 0.78
CA LEU A 18 9.92 7.30 -0.09
C LEU A 18 11.00 8.37 0.12
N PHE A 19 10.63 9.65 0.27
CA PHE A 19 11.59 10.72 0.61
C PHE A 19 12.22 10.59 2.01
N LEU A 20 11.62 9.80 2.91
CA LEU A 20 12.20 9.43 4.21
C LEU A 20 13.14 8.20 4.12
N GLY A 21 13.39 7.66 2.92
CA GLY A 21 14.29 6.52 2.70
C GLY A 21 13.70 5.15 3.05
N LEU A 22 12.37 5.05 3.21
CA LEU A 22 11.70 3.75 3.42
C LEU A 22 11.67 2.95 2.11
N PRO A 23 12.12 1.67 2.09
CA PRO A 23 12.05 0.83 0.90
C PRO A 23 10.61 0.71 0.37
N VAL A 24 10.47 0.70 -0.96
CA VAL A 24 9.21 0.93 -1.67
C VAL A 24 8.04 0.09 -1.15
N ALA A 25 8.28 -1.18 -0.84
CA ALA A 25 7.26 -2.09 -0.32
C ALA A 25 6.67 -1.65 1.04
N PHE A 26 7.47 -1.08 1.95
CA PHE A 26 6.97 -0.57 3.24
C PHE A 26 6.16 0.71 3.06
N SER A 27 6.63 1.62 2.20
CA SER A 27 5.92 2.84 1.83
C SER A 27 4.55 2.55 1.21
N PHE A 28 4.45 1.54 0.34
CA PHE A 28 3.17 1.06 -0.19
C PHE A 28 2.31 0.34 0.86
N LEU A 29 2.90 -0.51 1.71
CA LEU A 29 2.18 -1.27 2.74
C LEU A 29 1.46 -0.35 3.73
N VAL A 30 2.15 0.65 4.28
CA VAL A 30 1.58 1.60 5.26
C VAL A 30 0.41 2.38 4.64
N ILE A 31 0.58 2.90 3.42
CA ILE A 31 -0.45 3.69 2.74
C ILE A 31 -1.65 2.84 2.34
N ASN A 32 -1.46 1.58 1.91
CA ASN A 32 -2.57 0.68 1.63
C ASN A 32 -3.32 0.26 2.90
N LEU A 33 -2.64 0.12 4.04
CA LEU A 33 -3.29 -0.20 5.32
C LEU A 33 -4.15 0.98 5.83
N LEU A 34 -3.62 2.21 5.77
CA LEU A 34 -4.38 3.44 6.03
C LEU A 34 -5.55 3.59 5.05
N GLY A 35 -5.32 3.27 3.78
CA GLY A 35 -6.34 3.24 2.73
C GLY A 35 -7.48 2.27 3.02
N ALA A 36 -7.16 1.02 3.38
CA ALA A 36 -8.14 0.01 3.75
C ALA A 36 -9.00 0.47 4.95
N TRP A 37 -8.38 1.06 5.98
CA TRP A 37 -9.12 1.62 7.11
C TRP A 37 -10.07 2.77 6.71
N LEU A 38 -9.58 3.73 5.91
CA LEU A 38 -10.31 4.97 5.60
C LEU A 38 -11.35 4.82 4.47
N PHE A 39 -11.18 3.85 3.56
CA PHE A 39 -12.07 3.67 2.39
C PHE A 39 -12.92 2.40 2.44
N LEU A 40 -12.46 1.32 3.09
CA LEU A 40 -13.16 0.03 3.11
C LEU A 40 -13.89 -0.25 4.43
N GLY A 41 -14.14 0.77 5.25
CA GLY A 41 -14.96 0.67 6.47
C GLY A 41 -14.20 0.16 7.70
N GLY A 42 -12.99 0.68 7.96
CA GLY A 42 -12.24 0.38 9.18
C GLY A 42 -11.80 -1.08 9.29
N GLU A 43 -12.18 -1.75 10.37
CA GLU A 43 -11.80 -3.14 10.66
C GLU A 43 -12.25 -4.13 9.58
N ALA A 44 -13.45 -3.96 9.02
CA ALA A 44 -13.93 -4.78 7.90
C ALA A 44 -13.01 -4.64 6.67
N GLY A 45 -12.52 -3.42 6.44
CA GLY A 45 -11.51 -3.10 5.43
C GLY A 45 -10.17 -3.78 5.68
N LEU A 46 -9.70 -3.84 6.93
CA LEU A 46 -8.47 -4.57 7.28
C LEU A 46 -8.61 -6.08 7.08
N VAL A 47 -9.74 -6.66 7.49
CA VAL A 47 -10.03 -8.09 7.28
C VAL A 47 -10.15 -8.42 5.79
N GLN A 48 -10.72 -7.52 4.99
CA GLN A 48 -10.75 -7.65 3.53
C GLN A 48 -9.35 -7.50 2.92
N PHE A 49 -8.54 -6.55 3.39
CA PHE A 49 -7.15 -6.37 2.96
C PHE A 49 -6.33 -7.64 3.22
N ALA A 50 -6.34 -8.18 4.44
CA ALA A 50 -5.62 -9.40 4.80
C ALA A 50 -6.03 -10.62 3.96
N ARG A 51 -7.33 -10.77 3.65
CA ARG A 51 -7.83 -11.82 2.74
C ARG A 51 -7.33 -11.62 1.30
N ASN A 52 -7.31 -10.38 0.81
CA ASN A 52 -6.78 -10.09 -0.52
C ASN A 52 -5.26 -10.24 -0.60
N SER A 53 -4.51 -9.96 0.46
CA SER A 53 -3.04 -10.15 0.49
C SER A 53 -2.63 -11.58 0.14
N VAL A 54 -3.37 -12.59 0.63
CA VAL A 54 -3.12 -14.00 0.27
C VAL A 54 -3.36 -14.25 -1.23
N GLY A 55 -4.43 -13.68 -1.79
CA GLY A 55 -4.71 -13.72 -3.22
C GLY A 55 -3.67 -12.98 -4.07
N SER A 56 -3.19 -11.83 -3.61
CA SER A 56 -2.13 -11.06 -4.28
C SER A 56 -0.79 -11.81 -4.30
N VAL A 57 -0.43 -12.51 -3.21
CA VAL A 57 0.77 -13.36 -3.13
C VAL A 57 0.63 -14.63 -3.99
N ALA A 58 -0.58 -15.18 -4.14
CA ALA A 58 -0.83 -16.31 -5.05
C ALA A 58 -0.85 -15.90 -6.54
N SER A 59 -1.33 -14.69 -6.85
CA SER A 59 -1.40 -14.13 -8.21
C SER A 59 -0.10 -13.43 -8.65
N PHE A 60 1.01 -13.70 -7.96
CA PHE A 60 2.16 -12.80 -7.96
C PHE A 60 3.13 -13.08 -9.14
N SER A 61 2.80 -12.52 -10.31
CA SER A 61 3.71 -12.34 -11.46
C SER A 61 4.80 -11.28 -11.16
N LEU A 62 5.54 -11.51 -10.08
CA LEU A 62 6.21 -10.52 -9.23
C LEU A 62 7.74 -10.66 -9.26
N THR A 63 8.31 -11.41 -10.21
CA THR A 63 9.77 -11.59 -10.38
C THR A 63 10.57 -10.27 -10.30
N PRO A 64 10.09 -9.11 -10.80
CA PRO A 64 10.79 -7.83 -10.66
C PRO A 64 10.68 -7.16 -9.27
N ILE A 65 9.75 -7.57 -8.41
CA ILE A 65 9.43 -6.81 -7.18
C ILE A 65 10.41 -7.07 -6.01
N PRO A 66 10.95 -8.28 -5.79
CA PRO A 66 12.12 -8.45 -4.93
C PRO A 66 13.32 -7.61 -5.39
N LEU A 67 13.48 -7.39 -6.71
CA LEU A 67 14.48 -6.46 -7.24
C LEU A 67 14.19 -5.01 -6.81
N PHE A 68 12.94 -4.52 -6.90
CA PHE A 68 12.56 -3.20 -6.39
C PHE A 68 12.62 -3.05 -4.84
N ILE A 69 12.72 -4.15 -4.10
CA ILE A 69 12.95 -4.13 -2.64
C ILE A 69 14.47 -4.09 -2.32
N LEU A 70 15.32 -4.58 -3.23
CA LEU A 70 16.78 -4.63 -3.08
C LEU A 70 17.50 -3.47 -3.80
N MET A 71 16.91 -2.87 -4.82
CA MET A 71 17.36 -1.65 -5.49
C MET A 71 16.84 -0.41 -4.76
N GLY A 72 17.29 -0.22 -3.51
CA GLY A 72 17.20 1.06 -2.80
C GLY A 72 18.22 2.07 -3.30
#